data_AF-A0A2S7K075-F1
#
_entry.id   AF-A0A2S7K075-F1
#
_cell.length_a   1.000
_cell.length_b   1.000
_cell.length_c   1.000
_cell.angle_alpha   90.00
_cell.angle_beta   90.00
_cell.angle_gamma   90.00
#
_symmetry.space_group_name_H-M   'P 1'
#
loop_
_entity.id
_entity.type
_entity.pdbx_description
1 polymer ?
#
loop_
_entity_poly.entity_id
_entity_poly.type
_entity_poly.pdbx_seq_one_letter_code
_entity_poly.pdbx_strand_id
1 'polypeptide(L)'
;MADETLDFKPVIFDDPKPLGRQFVEAVGGAPVHEYVAIAILPDGDFEDIRLDEQYDLRGRGAERVLVVRTDRKFLFKIDDADLEWPRRFISGFVAKKLARLAPNYALWLDVPGGHDQKIQDCDLIDLGKPGVERFISIIDETTEGRELIPSADRSFLESHDVAFEVLNEGGKIAVILEDFPLPDGKFDHATADILIILPPGYPDVAPDMFYTSPRLKLASIGREPRAANAAYDFGGRTWQRWSRHCNAWRPGIDGLQTMVARVRRALEEARA
;
A
#
# COMPACT_ATOMS: atom_id res chain seq x y z
N MET A 1 -24.88 2.24 5.07
CA MET A 1 -25.14 3.56 4.48
C MET A 1 -24.13 4.56 5.00
N ALA A 2 -23.73 5.54 4.19
CA ALA A 2 -22.82 6.62 4.57
C ALA A 2 -23.29 7.96 3.99
N ASP A 3 -22.65 9.03 4.44
CA ASP A 3 -22.70 10.36 3.81
C ASP A 3 -21.45 10.58 2.93
N GLU A 4 -21.16 11.83 2.58
CA GLU A 4 -19.98 12.20 1.76
C GLU A 4 -18.62 11.80 2.36
N THR A 5 -18.54 11.41 3.63
CA THR A 5 -17.27 11.00 4.26
C THR A 5 -16.90 9.54 3.97
N LEU A 6 -17.82 8.77 3.39
CA LEU A 6 -17.72 7.32 3.20
C LEU A 6 -17.55 6.53 4.53
N ASP A 7 -17.99 7.08 5.66
CA ASP A 7 -18.11 6.36 6.93
C ASP A 7 -19.38 5.50 6.95
N PHE A 8 -19.26 4.23 6.53
CA PHE A 8 -20.39 3.32 6.38
C PHE A 8 -20.88 2.75 7.71
N LYS A 9 -22.16 3.01 8.01
CA LYS A 9 -22.89 2.44 9.15
C LYS A 9 -23.88 1.38 8.67
N PRO A 10 -23.99 0.22 9.34
CA PRO A 10 -24.95 -0.81 8.97
C PRO A 10 -26.37 -0.33 9.25
N VAL A 11 -27.29 -0.59 8.30
CA VAL A 11 -28.73 -0.36 8.47
C VAL A 11 -29.48 -1.58 7.94
N ILE A 12 -30.48 -2.03 8.68
CA ILE A 12 -31.27 -3.21 8.37
C ILE A 12 -32.62 -2.75 7.84
N PHE A 13 -33.02 -3.30 6.70
CA PHE A 13 -34.35 -3.14 6.12
C PHE A 13 -35.07 -4.49 6.17
N ASP A 14 -36.34 -4.48 6.59
CA ASP A 14 -37.17 -5.68 6.63
C ASP A 14 -37.53 -6.17 5.22
N ASP A 15 -37.75 -5.23 4.29
CA ASP A 15 -37.96 -5.51 2.88
C ASP A 15 -36.59 -5.57 2.15
N PRO A 16 -36.28 -6.66 1.41
CA PRO A 16 -35.05 -6.72 0.60
C PRO A 16 -35.05 -5.79 -0.62
N LYS A 17 -36.18 -5.14 -0.95
CA LYS A 17 -36.34 -4.20 -2.06
C LYS A 17 -36.88 -2.84 -1.59
N PRO A 18 -36.19 -2.14 -0.69
CA PRO A 18 -36.64 -0.84 -0.23
C PRO A 18 -36.74 0.16 -1.40
N LEU A 19 -37.68 1.09 -1.28
CA LEU A 19 -37.79 2.26 -2.16
C LEU A 19 -36.63 3.23 -1.89
N GLY A 20 -36.21 3.97 -2.90
CA GLY A 20 -35.16 4.99 -2.77
C GLY A 20 -35.37 5.96 -1.59
N ARG A 21 -36.60 6.40 -1.37
CA ARG A 21 -36.99 7.26 -0.25
C ARG A 21 -36.70 6.66 1.13
N GLN A 22 -36.77 5.33 1.26
CA GLN A 22 -36.56 4.66 2.54
C GLN A 22 -35.09 4.71 2.96
N PHE A 23 -34.14 4.78 2.01
CA PHE A 23 -32.74 5.04 2.34
C PHE A 23 -32.57 6.43 2.97
N VAL A 24 -33.27 7.44 2.41
CA VAL A 24 -33.24 8.82 2.92
C VAL A 24 -33.85 8.91 4.31
N GLU A 25 -35.03 8.32 4.50
CA GLU A 25 -35.72 8.28 5.78
C GLU A 25 -34.91 7.55 6.86
N ALA A 26 -34.23 6.46 6.50
CA ALA A 26 -33.43 5.66 7.42
C ALA A 26 -32.19 6.38 7.97
N VAL A 27 -31.69 7.42 7.30
CA VAL A 27 -30.66 8.32 7.85
C VAL A 27 -31.24 9.61 8.46
N GLY A 28 -32.56 9.70 8.59
CA GLY A 28 -33.26 10.88 9.12
C GLY A 28 -33.31 12.07 8.14
N GLY A 29 -33.11 11.83 6.85
CA GLY A 29 -33.15 12.87 5.82
C GLY A 29 -34.58 13.36 5.57
N ALA A 30 -34.80 14.66 5.78
CA ALA A 30 -36.07 15.31 5.48
C ALA A 30 -35.85 16.79 5.09
N PRO A 31 -36.58 17.33 4.10
CA PRO A 31 -37.50 16.64 3.19
C PRO A 31 -36.79 15.68 2.22
N VAL A 32 -37.39 14.53 1.91
CA VAL A 32 -36.72 13.46 1.14
C VAL A 32 -36.26 13.88 -0.27
N HIS A 33 -36.94 14.84 -0.90
CA HIS A 33 -36.61 15.34 -2.23
C HIS A 33 -35.40 16.29 -2.29
N GLU A 34 -34.85 16.66 -1.14
CA GLU A 34 -33.59 17.41 -1.07
C GLU A 34 -32.35 16.49 -1.00
N TYR A 35 -32.57 15.18 -1.03
CA TYR A 35 -31.54 14.17 -0.91
C TYR A 35 -31.49 13.31 -2.17
N VAL A 36 -30.29 12.83 -2.45
CA VAL A 36 -30.04 11.77 -3.43
C VAL A 36 -29.59 10.52 -2.69
N ALA A 37 -30.08 9.37 -3.15
CA ALA A 37 -29.59 8.06 -2.75
C ALA A 37 -28.77 7.50 -3.92
N ILE A 38 -27.52 7.12 -3.67
CA ILE A 38 -26.57 6.66 -4.68
C ILE A 38 -26.01 5.31 -4.21
N ALA A 39 -26.21 4.25 -4.99
CA ALA A 39 -25.55 2.97 -4.75
C ALA A 39 -24.10 3.03 -5.23
N ILE A 40 -23.18 2.50 -4.43
CA ILE A 40 -21.81 2.19 -4.87
C ILE A 40 -21.77 0.72 -5.25
N LEU A 41 -21.57 0.47 -6.55
CA LEU A 41 -21.49 -0.87 -7.12
C LEU A 41 -20.15 -1.56 -6.81
N PRO A 42 -20.05 -2.90 -6.96
CA PRO A 42 -18.80 -3.63 -6.72
C PRO A 42 -17.62 -3.19 -7.59
N ASP A 43 -17.87 -2.73 -8.81
CA ASP A 43 -16.89 -2.15 -9.74
C ASP A 43 -16.47 -0.72 -9.36
N GLY A 44 -17.27 -0.04 -8.52
CA GLY A 44 -16.98 1.30 -7.99
C GLY A 44 -17.82 2.38 -8.61
N ASP A 45 -18.64 2.02 -9.61
CA ASP A 45 -19.54 2.94 -10.26
C ASP A 45 -20.65 3.38 -9.31
N PHE A 46 -21.18 4.56 -9.60
CA PHE A 46 -22.29 5.14 -8.89
C PHE A 46 -23.58 4.98 -9.69
N GLU A 47 -24.61 4.45 -9.03
CA GLU A 47 -25.96 4.31 -9.59
C GLU A 47 -26.94 5.14 -8.76
N ASP A 48 -27.59 6.12 -9.40
CA ASP A 48 -28.66 6.88 -8.75
C ASP A 48 -29.87 5.99 -8.48
N ILE A 49 -30.35 6.01 -7.24
CA ILE A 49 -31.59 5.33 -6.84
C ILE A 49 -32.70 6.37 -6.79
N ARG A 50 -33.69 6.25 -7.67
CA ARG A 50 -34.84 7.18 -7.64
C ARG A 50 -35.68 6.95 -6.40
N LEU A 51 -36.25 8.02 -5.84
CA LEU A 51 -37.03 7.95 -4.59
C LEU A 51 -38.19 6.96 -4.62
N ASP A 52 -38.79 6.75 -5.78
CA ASP A 52 -39.94 5.85 -6.00
C ASP A 52 -39.58 4.52 -6.64
N GLU A 53 -38.28 4.26 -6.83
CA GLU A 53 -37.79 3.01 -7.39
C GLU A 53 -37.47 2.01 -6.29
N GLN A 54 -37.88 0.75 -6.50
CA GLN A 54 -37.45 -0.36 -5.66
C GLN A 54 -36.04 -0.79 -6.02
N TYR A 55 -35.20 -0.94 -5.00
CA TYR A 55 -33.79 -1.30 -5.19
C TYR A 55 -33.48 -2.64 -4.51
N ASP A 56 -33.15 -3.68 -5.29
CA ASP A 56 -32.91 -5.04 -4.75
C ASP A 56 -31.51 -5.16 -4.13
N LEU A 57 -31.46 -5.22 -2.80
CA LEU A 57 -30.22 -5.33 -2.03
C LEU A 57 -29.53 -6.70 -2.18
N ARG A 58 -30.20 -7.73 -2.70
CA ARG A 58 -29.66 -9.10 -2.81
C ARG A 58 -28.99 -9.38 -4.15
N GLY A 59 -29.45 -8.74 -5.21
CA GLY A 59 -29.12 -9.11 -6.59
C GLY A 59 -28.02 -8.29 -7.26
N ARG A 60 -27.75 -7.07 -6.76
CA ARG A 60 -26.85 -6.09 -7.42
C ARG A 60 -25.56 -5.78 -6.66
N GLY A 61 -25.31 -6.40 -5.52
CA GLY A 61 -24.06 -6.22 -4.76
C GLY A 61 -23.84 -4.82 -4.16
N ALA A 62 -24.86 -3.97 -4.11
CA ALA A 62 -24.78 -2.68 -3.46
C ALA A 62 -24.95 -2.82 -1.94
N GLU A 63 -23.88 -3.26 -1.27
CA GLU A 63 -23.78 -3.25 0.20
C GLU A 63 -23.67 -1.81 0.76
N ARG A 64 -23.47 -0.84 -0.14
CA ARG A 64 -23.11 0.53 0.19
C ARG A 64 -23.98 1.52 -0.58
N VAL A 65 -24.80 2.25 0.17
CA VAL A 65 -25.61 3.36 -0.34
C VAL A 65 -25.13 4.64 0.34
N LEU A 66 -24.88 5.67 -0.46
CA LEU A 66 -24.67 7.04 -0.03
C LEU A 66 -26.00 7.75 0.00
N VAL A 67 -26.24 8.50 1.07
CA VAL A 67 -27.39 9.40 1.17
C VAL A 67 -26.87 10.78 1.48
N VAL A 68 -27.06 11.71 0.54
CA VAL A 68 -26.46 13.05 0.62
C VAL A 68 -27.51 14.09 0.27
N ARG A 69 -27.62 15.15 1.09
CA ARG A 69 -28.45 16.32 0.78
C ARG A 69 -27.78 17.14 -0.31
N THR A 70 -28.31 17.17 -1.52
CA THR A 70 -27.73 17.93 -2.64
C THR A 70 -28.77 18.26 -3.70
N ASP A 71 -28.53 19.34 -4.44
CA ASP A 71 -29.32 19.76 -5.60
C ASP A 71 -28.62 19.44 -6.94
N ARG A 72 -27.36 19.00 -6.90
CA ARG A 72 -26.52 18.74 -8.08
C ARG A 72 -25.40 17.75 -7.80
N LYS A 73 -24.84 17.21 -8.88
CA LYS A 73 -23.62 16.42 -8.87
C LYS A 73 -22.52 17.15 -9.64
N PHE A 74 -21.29 16.91 -9.26
CA PHE A 74 -20.09 17.47 -9.87
C PHE A 74 -19.37 16.36 -10.61
N LEU A 75 -19.09 16.59 -11.90
CA LEU A 75 -18.34 15.64 -12.72
C LEU A 75 -16.86 15.83 -12.46
N PHE A 76 -16.13 14.72 -12.40
CA PHE A 76 -14.68 14.70 -12.33
C PHE A 76 -14.16 13.44 -13.02
N LYS A 77 -12.86 13.41 -13.32
CA LYS A 77 -12.24 12.25 -13.96
C LYS A 77 -11.14 11.66 -13.10
N ILE A 78 -11.02 10.34 -13.07
CA ILE A 78 -9.84 9.63 -12.57
C ILE A 78 -9.37 8.72 -13.69
N ASP A 79 -8.13 8.88 -14.17
CA ASP A 79 -7.57 8.06 -15.26
C ASP A 79 -8.47 7.99 -16.50
N ASP A 80 -8.99 9.17 -16.88
CA ASP A 80 -10.00 9.40 -17.93
C ASP A 80 -11.39 8.79 -17.70
N ALA A 81 -11.57 7.92 -16.71
CA ALA A 81 -12.89 7.44 -16.29
C ALA A 81 -13.74 8.60 -15.76
N ASP A 82 -14.99 8.68 -16.21
CA ASP A 82 -15.93 9.71 -15.79
C ASP A 82 -16.62 9.28 -14.49
N LEU A 83 -16.51 10.12 -13.45
CA LEU A 83 -17.17 9.93 -12.17
C LEU A 83 -18.00 11.15 -11.79
N GLU A 84 -18.94 10.94 -10.87
CA GLU A 84 -19.81 11.99 -10.36
C GLU A 84 -19.75 12.04 -8.83
N TRP A 85 -19.74 13.23 -8.23
CA TRP A 85 -19.70 13.39 -6.78
C TRP A 85 -20.83 14.32 -6.30
N PRO A 86 -21.58 13.98 -5.23
CA PRO A 86 -22.73 14.77 -4.79
C PRO A 86 -22.36 16.02 -3.99
N ARG A 87 -21.06 16.34 -3.80
CA ARG A 87 -20.59 17.53 -3.10
C ARG A 87 -19.63 18.33 -3.99
N ARG A 88 -19.64 19.66 -3.81
CA ARG A 88 -18.70 20.55 -4.49
C ARG A 88 -17.26 20.22 -4.13
N PHE A 89 -17.02 19.86 -2.88
CA PHE A 89 -15.69 19.53 -2.40
C PHE A 89 -15.55 18.02 -2.19
N ILE A 90 -14.43 17.47 -2.61
CA ILE A 90 -14.03 16.08 -2.36
C ILE A 90 -12.71 16.09 -1.60
N SER A 91 -12.59 15.25 -0.56
CA SER A 91 -11.31 15.09 0.12
C SER A 91 -10.38 14.17 -0.67
N GLY A 92 -9.07 14.35 -0.53
CA GLY A 92 -8.11 13.46 -1.17
C GLY A 92 -8.24 12.01 -0.71
N PHE A 93 -8.59 11.78 0.56
CA PHE A 93 -8.93 10.44 1.07
C PHE A 93 -10.07 9.78 0.30
N VAL A 94 -11.16 10.51 0.06
CA VAL A 94 -12.31 10.01 -0.70
C VAL A 94 -11.91 9.79 -2.16
N ALA A 95 -11.25 10.75 -2.80
CA ALA A 95 -10.80 10.62 -4.18
C ALA A 95 -9.89 9.39 -4.39
N LYS A 96 -8.94 9.13 -3.48
CA LYS A 96 -8.09 7.93 -3.51
C LYS A 96 -8.87 6.63 -3.31
N LYS A 97 -9.85 6.61 -2.39
CA LYS A 97 -10.73 5.46 -2.21
C LYS A 97 -11.53 5.15 -3.47
N LEU A 98 -12.03 6.17 -4.16
CA LEU A 98 -12.77 6.01 -5.42
C LEU A 98 -11.85 5.55 -6.57
N ALA A 99 -10.62 6.04 -6.59
CA ALA A 99 -9.60 5.65 -7.57
C ALA A 99 -9.15 4.19 -7.44
N ARG A 100 -9.40 3.52 -6.30
CA ARG A 100 -9.01 2.12 -6.03
C ARG A 100 -7.53 1.86 -6.34
N LEU A 101 -6.68 2.84 -6.01
CA LEU A 101 -5.26 2.79 -6.35
C LEU A 101 -4.56 1.61 -5.68
N ALA A 102 -3.65 0.98 -6.41
CA ALA A 102 -2.66 0.10 -5.82
C ALA A 102 -1.74 0.93 -4.88
N PRO A 103 -1.14 0.31 -3.84
CA PRO A 103 -0.37 1.06 -2.83
C PRO A 103 0.79 1.90 -3.36
N ASN A 104 1.30 1.61 -4.55
CA ASN A 104 2.43 2.31 -5.18
C ASN A 104 2.02 3.44 -6.15
N TYR A 105 0.72 3.76 -6.24
CA TYR A 105 0.22 4.87 -7.04
C TYR A 105 -0.17 6.04 -6.14
N ALA A 106 0.20 7.24 -6.57
CA ALA A 106 -0.31 8.49 -6.02
C ALA A 106 -1.34 9.08 -6.97
N LEU A 107 -2.29 9.78 -6.38
CA LEU A 107 -3.27 10.56 -7.11
C LEU A 107 -2.74 11.99 -7.25
N TRP A 108 -2.73 12.49 -8.48
CA TRP A 108 -2.35 13.87 -8.80
C TRP A 108 -3.53 14.56 -9.47
N LEU A 109 -3.72 15.85 -9.20
CA LEU A 109 -4.66 16.71 -9.91
C LEU A 109 -3.93 17.34 -11.10
N ASP A 110 -4.40 17.07 -12.32
CA ASP A 110 -3.96 17.72 -13.55
C ASP A 110 -4.47 19.16 -13.56
N VAL A 111 -3.55 20.11 -13.60
CA VAL A 111 -3.85 21.55 -13.59
C VAL A 111 -3.58 22.13 -14.97
N PRO A 112 -4.63 22.51 -15.73
CA PRO A 112 -4.45 23.04 -17.09
C PRO A 112 -3.51 24.25 -17.13
N GLY A 113 -2.40 24.12 -17.85
CA GLY A 113 -1.38 25.18 -17.99
C GLY A 113 -0.54 25.42 -16.73
N GLY A 114 -0.62 24.55 -15.73
CA GLY A 114 0.16 24.59 -14.51
C GLY A 114 0.97 23.30 -14.29
N HIS A 115 1.40 23.11 -13.04
CA HIS A 115 2.03 21.86 -12.60
C HIS A 115 1.00 21.00 -11.87
N ASP A 116 1.04 19.70 -12.12
CA ASP A 116 0.20 18.71 -11.44
C ASP A 116 0.44 18.75 -9.93
N GLN A 117 -0.64 18.58 -9.16
CA GLN A 117 -0.60 18.68 -7.70
C GLN A 117 -0.85 17.33 -7.06
N LYS A 118 0.11 16.83 -6.28
CA LYS A 118 -0.04 15.59 -5.52
C LYS A 118 -1.12 15.76 -4.45
N ILE A 119 -2.08 14.84 -4.42
CA ILE A 119 -3.20 14.88 -3.50
C ILE A 119 -2.86 14.14 -2.21
N GLN A 120 -2.89 14.85 -1.08
CA GLN A 120 -2.84 14.32 0.27
C GLN A 120 -4.24 13.96 0.77
N ASP A 121 -4.33 13.08 1.78
CA ASP A 121 -5.61 12.58 2.28
C ASP A 121 -6.52 13.69 2.84
N CYS A 122 -5.92 14.73 3.43
CA CYS A 122 -6.61 15.88 4.00
C CYS A 122 -6.84 17.03 3.03
N ASP A 123 -6.37 16.94 1.78
CA ASP A 123 -6.60 17.98 0.78
C ASP A 123 -8.09 18.03 0.44
N LEU A 124 -8.61 19.25 0.27
CA LEU A 124 -9.99 19.50 -0.10
C LEU A 124 -10.04 20.11 -1.50
N ILE A 125 -10.49 19.32 -2.48
CA ILE A 125 -10.49 19.70 -3.90
C ILE A 125 -11.86 20.24 -4.27
N ASP A 126 -11.89 21.43 -4.86
CA ASP A 126 -13.10 22.08 -5.38
C ASP A 126 -13.41 21.58 -6.79
N LEU A 127 -14.48 20.79 -6.94
CA LEU A 127 -15.02 20.29 -8.21
C LEU A 127 -15.98 21.27 -8.90
N GLY A 128 -16.18 22.45 -8.32
CA GLY A 128 -17.11 23.47 -8.82
C GLY A 128 -16.46 24.53 -9.69
N LYS A 129 -15.18 24.40 -10.03
CA LYS A 129 -14.50 25.36 -10.91
C LYS A 129 -14.97 25.18 -12.36
N PRO A 130 -14.75 26.19 -13.24
CA PRO A 130 -15.05 26.03 -14.66
C PRO A 130 -14.22 24.90 -15.27
N GLY A 131 -14.89 23.89 -15.81
CA GLY A 131 -14.26 22.71 -16.40
C GLY A 131 -14.66 21.43 -15.68
N VAL A 132 -13.85 20.39 -15.87
CA VAL A 132 -13.96 19.11 -15.17
C VAL A 132 -12.58 18.83 -14.59
N GLU A 133 -12.48 18.73 -13.27
CA GLU A 133 -11.25 18.34 -12.59
C GLU A 133 -10.82 16.94 -13.05
N ARG A 134 -9.55 16.80 -13.41
CA ARG A 134 -8.97 15.54 -13.86
C ARG A 134 -7.92 15.11 -12.87
N PHE A 135 -8.08 13.92 -12.34
CA PHE A 135 -7.09 13.25 -11.53
C PHE A 135 -6.42 12.17 -12.36
N ILE A 136 -5.11 12.04 -12.17
CA ILE A 136 -4.29 11.03 -12.82
C ILE A 136 -3.60 10.21 -11.74
N SER A 137 -3.65 8.90 -11.90
CA SER A 137 -2.84 7.99 -11.12
C SER A 137 -1.47 7.88 -11.78
N ILE A 138 -0.46 8.24 -11.02
CA ILE A 138 0.92 8.09 -11.44
C ILE A 138 1.57 7.15 -10.42
N ILE A 139 2.37 6.21 -10.92
CA ILE A 139 3.23 5.42 -10.04
C ILE A 139 4.05 6.43 -9.24
N ASP A 140 3.84 6.47 -7.93
CA ASP A 140 4.53 7.37 -7.01
C ASP A 140 5.96 6.89 -6.72
N GLU A 141 6.58 6.27 -7.73
CA GLU A 141 7.96 5.79 -7.77
C GLU A 141 8.75 6.66 -8.76
N THR A 142 8.60 7.98 -8.67
CA THR A 142 9.69 8.89 -9.01
C THR A 142 9.83 9.93 -7.91
N THR A 143 10.56 9.56 -6.86
CA THR A 143 11.19 10.55 -5.99
C THR A 143 12.58 10.07 -5.65
N GLU A 144 13.57 10.89 -6.00
CA GLU A 144 14.87 10.82 -5.35
C GLU A 144 14.67 10.74 -3.83
N GLY A 145 15.00 9.57 -3.27
CA GLY A 145 15.21 9.35 -1.85
C GLY A 145 14.01 9.56 -0.92
N ARG A 146 13.16 8.54 -0.74
CA ARG A 146 12.89 8.03 0.63
C ARG A 146 12.13 6.72 0.80
N GLU A 147 11.55 6.11 -0.24
CA GLU A 147 10.96 4.76 -0.08
C GLU A 147 11.46 3.80 -1.15
N LEU A 148 12.70 3.38 -0.97
CA LEU A 148 13.37 2.38 -1.82
C LEU A 148 12.86 0.94 -1.59
N ILE A 149 11.94 0.72 -0.65
CA ILE A 149 11.35 -0.60 -0.35
C ILE A 149 9.83 -0.50 -0.21
N PRO A 150 9.08 -1.59 -0.46
CA PRO A 150 7.62 -1.63 -0.27
C PRO A 150 7.19 -1.24 1.15
N SER A 151 6.06 -0.55 1.26
CA SER A 151 5.52 -0.05 2.54
C SER A 151 5.26 -1.15 3.57
N ALA A 152 4.85 -2.34 3.14
CA ALA A 152 4.65 -3.50 4.02
C ALA A 152 5.97 -3.95 4.67
N ASP A 153 7.07 -3.94 3.93
CA ASP A 153 8.39 -4.33 4.42
C ASP A 153 8.96 -3.30 5.39
N ARG A 154 8.80 -2.01 5.07
CA ARG A 154 9.13 -0.91 5.98
C ARG A 154 8.36 -1.03 7.29
N SER A 155 7.04 -1.20 7.21
CA SER A 155 6.17 -1.36 8.38
C SER A 155 6.59 -2.55 9.25
N PHE A 156 6.98 -3.66 8.61
CA PHE A 156 7.51 -4.83 9.32
C PHE A 156 8.80 -4.49 10.09
N LEU A 157 9.79 -3.86 9.45
CA LEU A 157 11.06 -3.53 10.11
C LEU A 157 10.87 -2.55 11.27
N GLU A 158 10.06 -1.50 11.06
CA GLU A 158 9.76 -0.49 12.07
C GLU A 158 8.98 -1.07 13.27
N SER A 159 8.01 -1.96 13.02
CA SER A 159 7.23 -2.59 14.09
C SER A 159 8.00 -3.64 14.91
N HIS A 160 9.10 -4.16 14.38
CA HIS A 160 9.93 -5.17 15.04
C HIS A 160 11.21 -4.60 15.67
N ASP A 161 11.31 -3.26 15.76
CA ASP A 161 12.46 -2.53 16.31
C ASP A 161 13.79 -2.97 15.67
N VAL A 162 13.74 -3.29 14.38
CA VAL A 162 14.93 -3.66 13.61
C VAL A 162 15.50 -2.37 13.04
N ALA A 163 16.66 -1.93 13.53
CA ALA A 163 17.38 -0.81 12.94
C ALA A 163 17.80 -1.17 11.51
N PHE A 164 17.51 -0.28 10.55
CA PHE A 164 17.83 -0.52 9.16
C PHE A 164 18.17 0.74 8.37
N GLU A 165 19.02 0.55 7.36
CA GLU A 165 19.35 1.53 6.33
C GLU A 165 18.93 0.99 4.97
N VAL A 166 18.49 1.85 4.07
CA VAL A 166 18.25 1.49 2.67
C VAL A 166 19.18 2.26 1.76
N LEU A 167 19.97 1.54 0.97
CA LEU A 167 20.95 2.07 0.04
C LEU A 167 20.48 1.87 -1.40
N ASN A 168 20.82 2.84 -2.25
CA ASN A 168 20.75 2.71 -3.69
C ASN A 168 22.12 3.04 -4.27
N GLU A 169 22.82 2.03 -4.80
CA GLU A 169 24.12 2.20 -5.43
C GLU A 169 24.12 1.54 -6.81
N GLY A 170 24.39 2.34 -7.85
CA GLY A 170 24.45 1.85 -9.23
C GLY A 170 23.13 1.24 -9.72
N GLY A 171 21.98 1.70 -9.21
CA GLY A 171 20.66 1.18 -9.54
C GLY A 171 20.30 -0.14 -8.83
N LYS A 172 21.15 -0.61 -7.90
CA LYS A 172 20.83 -1.71 -7.01
C LYS A 172 20.34 -1.16 -5.69
N ILE A 173 19.15 -1.60 -5.31
CA ILE A 173 18.59 -1.31 -3.99
C ILE A 173 19.06 -2.40 -3.03
N ALA A 174 19.47 -2.01 -1.83
CA ALA A 174 19.78 -2.94 -0.77
C ALA A 174 19.31 -2.42 0.59
N VAL A 175 18.98 -3.35 1.47
CA VAL A 175 18.60 -3.08 2.86
C VAL A 175 19.71 -3.62 3.75
N ILE A 176 20.19 -2.78 4.66
CA ILE A 176 21.11 -3.16 5.73
C ILE A 176 20.29 -3.26 7.01
N LEU A 177 20.30 -4.41 7.66
CA LEU A 177 19.80 -4.58 9.02
C LEU A 177 20.99 -4.41 9.97
N GLU A 178 20.92 -3.42 10.84
CA GLU A 178 22.02 -3.05 11.75
C GLU A 178 21.98 -3.89 13.02
N ASP A 179 23.16 -4.20 13.56
CA ASP A 179 23.33 -4.88 14.86
C ASP A 179 22.50 -6.17 15.01
N PHE A 180 22.36 -6.94 13.92
CA PHE A 180 21.52 -8.14 13.92
C PHE A 180 22.07 -9.19 14.90
N PRO A 181 21.24 -9.70 15.84
CA PRO A 181 21.70 -10.64 16.85
C PRO A 181 22.05 -11.99 16.24
N LEU A 182 23.21 -12.52 16.63
CA LEU A 182 23.70 -13.84 16.22
C LEU A 182 23.41 -14.90 17.29
N PRO A 183 23.31 -16.19 16.93
CA PRO A 183 23.12 -17.26 17.90
C PRO A 183 24.23 -17.32 18.95
N ASP A 184 23.84 -17.33 20.22
CA ASP A 184 24.74 -17.27 21.38
C ASP A 184 25.87 -18.30 21.31
N GLY A 185 27.11 -17.82 21.44
CA GLY A 185 28.31 -18.66 21.46
C GLY A 185 28.62 -19.41 20.16
N LYS A 186 27.84 -19.20 19.09
CA LYS A 186 28.02 -19.92 17.83
C LYS A 186 29.09 -19.29 16.95
N PHE A 187 29.14 -17.97 16.93
CA PHE A 187 30.07 -17.18 16.13
C PHE A 187 31.07 -16.42 17.02
N ASP A 188 32.14 -15.93 16.42
CA ASP A 188 33.16 -15.08 17.07
C ASP A 188 32.67 -13.66 17.41
N HIS A 189 31.47 -13.31 16.96
CA HIS A 189 30.78 -12.06 17.25
C HIS A 189 29.36 -12.34 17.80
N ALA A 190 28.84 -11.41 18.61
CA ALA A 190 27.48 -11.48 19.14
C ALA A 190 26.43 -10.85 18.21
N THR A 191 26.84 -9.86 17.41
CA THR A 191 26.00 -9.18 16.41
C THR A 191 26.77 -9.04 15.09
N ALA A 192 26.03 -8.85 14.00
CA ALA A 192 26.57 -8.43 12.71
C ALA A 192 25.52 -7.69 11.89
N ASP A 193 25.94 -6.78 11.03
CA ASP A 193 25.03 -6.18 10.06
C ASP A 193 24.70 -7.19 8.96
N ILE A 194 23.47 -7.17 8.48
CA ILE A 194 22.99 -8.02 7.38
C ILE A 194 22.64 -7.17 6.17
N LEU A 195 23.35 -7.38 5.07
CA LEU A 195 23.00 -6.80 3.77
C LEU A 195 22.09 -7.75 2.99
N ILE A 196 20.97 -7.24 2.50
CA ILE A 196 20.03 -7.90 1.60
C ILE A 196 19.93 -7.06 0.33
N ILE A 197 20.32 -7.63 -0.81
CA ILE A 197 20.19 -6.96 -2.12
C ILE A 197 18.82 -7.27 -2.69
N LEU A 198 18.07 -6.24 -3.04
CA LEU A 198 16.76 -6.36 -3.65
C LEU A 198 16.91 -6.44 -5.17
N PRO A 199 16.43 -7.53 -5.81
CA PRO A 199 16.48 -7.64 -7.26
C PRO A 199 15.48 -6.68 -7.92
N PRO A 200 15.68 -6.32 -9.20
CA PRO A 200 14.64 -5.69 -10.00
C PRO A 200 13.38 -6.55 -10.00
N GLY A 201 12.22 -5.94 -9.71
CA GLY A 201 10.93 -6.64 -9.61
C GLY A 201 10.64 -7.24 -8.22
N TYR A 202 11.45 -6.96 -7.20
CA TYR A 202 11.06 -7.18 -5.81
C TYR A 202 9.76 -6.41 -5.47
N PRO A 203 8.79 -6.98 -4.71
CA PRO A 203 8.85 -8.25 -3.98
C PRO A 203 8.43 -9.50 -4.77
N ASP A 204 8.03 -9.38 -6.04
CA ASP A 204 7.66 -10.54 -6.85
C ASP A 204 8.85 -11.41 -7.25
N VAL A 205 10.05 -10.81 -7.28
CA VAL A 205 11.33 -11.49 -7.49
C VAL A 205 12.09 -11.64 -6.17
N ALA A 206 12.50 -12.87 -5.86
CA ALA A 206 13.13 -13.21 -4.59
C ALA A 206 14.56 -12.65 -4.45
N PRO A 207 14.94 -12.09 -3.28
CA PRO A 207 16.34 -11.88 -2.95
C PRO A 207 17.09 -13.21 -2.89
N ASP A 208 18.22 -13.26 -3.61
CA ASP A 208 18.96 -14.50 -3.81
C ASP A 208 19.74 -14.93 -2.55
N MET A 209 20.55 -14.02 -2.02
CA MET A 209 21.51 -14.25 -0.93
C MET A 209 21.44 -13.14 0.12
N PHE A 210 22.13 -13.33 1.24
CA PHE A 210 22.44 -12.26 2.20
C PHE A 210 23.94 -12.20 2.45
N TYR A 211 24.37 -11.11 3.09
CA TYR A 211 25.76 -10.87 3.39
C TYR A 211 25.91 -10.33 4.80
N THR A 212 27.05 -10.59 5.44
CA THR A 212 27.30 -10.17 6.82
C THR A 212 28.54 -9.30 6.94
N SER A 213 28.51 -8.35 7.87
CA SER A 213 29.66 -7.53 8.25
C SER A 213 29.61 -7.30 9.77
N PRO A 214 30.64 -7.70 10.55
CA PRO A 214 31.93 -8.24 10.12
C PRO A 214 31.86 -9.66 9.53
N ARG A 215 33.00 -10.16 9.03
CA ARG A 215 33.16 -11.56 8.63
C ARG A 215 33.04 -12.46 9.86
N LEU A 216 32.13 -13.43 9.79
CA LEU A 216 31.83 -14.37 10.85
C LEU A 216 32.63 -15.68 10.70
N LYS A 217 33.16 -16.16 11.82
CA LYS A 217 33.73 -17.50 11.96
C LYS A 217 33.00 -18.26 13.06
N LEU A 218 32.92 -19.58 12.92
CA LEU A 218 32.37 -20.44 13.96
C LEU A 218 33.31 -20.43 15.17
N ALA A 219 32.80 -20.03 16.34
CA ALA A 219 33.59 -19.90 17.56
C ALA A 219 34.28 -21.22 17.97
N SER A 220 33.64 -22.35 17.68
CA SER A 220 34.14 -23.68 18.03
C SER A 220 35.42 -24.10 17.30
N ILE A 221 35.65 -23.60 16.08
CA ILE A 221 36.75 -24.07 15.21
C ILE A 221 37.56 -22.93 14.57
N GLY A 222 37.13 -21.67 14.73
CA GLY A 222 37.79 -20.51 14.16
C GLY A 222 37.80 -20.45 12.63
N ARG A 223 36.87 -21.17 11.96
CA ARG A 223 36.74 -21.21 10.49
C ARG A 223 35.44 -20.59 10.04
N GLU A 224 35.44 -20.08 8.81
CA GLU A 224 34.24 -19.56 8.16
C GLU A 224 33.21 -20.69 7.93
N PRO A 225 31.91 -20.40 8.05
CA PRO A 225 30.85 -21.35 7.73
C PRO A 225 30.90 -21.79 6.26
N ARG A 226 30.38 -22.99 5.99
CA ARG A 226 30.28 -23.54 4.64
C ARG A 226 29.50 -22.60 3.72
N ALA A 227 30.06 -22.36 2.54
CA ALA A 227 29.52 -21.45 1.53
C ALA A 227 29.29 -20.02 2.07
N ALA A 228 30.22 -19.56 2.92
CA ALA A 228 30.31 -18.19 3.44
C ALA A 228 31.76 -17.65 3.39
N ASN A 229 32.53 -17.98 2.34
CA ASN A 229 33.95 -17.62 2.22
C ASN A 229 34.27 -16.50 1.23
N ALA A 230 33.30 -16.13 0.39
CA ALA A 230 33.48 -15.10 -0.62
C ALA A 230 33.29 -13.69 -0.03
N ALA A 231 34.08 -12.73 -0.51
CA ALA A 231 33.87 -11.31 -0.24
C ALA A 231 32.90 -10.70 -1.28
N TYR A 232 32.20 -9.66 -0.88
CA TYR A 232 31.36 -8.85 -1.76
C TYR A 232 31.44 -7.39 -1.32
N ASP A 233 31.79 -6.49 -2.23
CA ASP A 233 31.91 -5.06 -1.94
C ASP A 233 30.63 -4.33 -2.34
N PHE A 234 30.07 -3.55 -1.42
CA PHE A 234 28.85 -2.77 -1.62
C PHE A 234 28.73 -1.67 -0.55
N GLY A 235 28.28 -0.47 -0.92
CA GLY A 235 28.10 0.65 0.00
C GLY A 235 29.41 1.11 0.64
N GLY A 236 30.54 0.97 -0.06
CA GLY A 236 31.88 1.25 0.49
C GLY A 236 32.33 0.27 1.59
N ARG A 237 31.60 -0.82 1.84
CA ARG A 237 31.89 -1.85 2.83
C ARG A 237 32.18 -3.19 2.14
N THR A 238 33.05 -4.00 2.76
CA THR A 238 33.27 -5.39 2.35
C THR A 238 32.45 -6.32 3.22
N TRP A 239 31.68 -7.19 2.57
CA TRP A 239 30.74 -8.12 3.19
C TRP A 239 31.17 -9.57 2.97
N GLN A 240 30.84 -10.44 3.91
CA GLN A 240 30.91 -11.89 3.75
C GLN A 240 29.67 -12.40 3.04
N ARG A 241 29.81 -13.03 1.88
CA ARG A 241 28.68 -13.54 1.10
C ARG A 241 28.21 -14.89 1.59
N TRP A 242 26.92 -15.03 1.88
CA TRP A 242 26.27 -16.30 2.25
C TRP A 242 25.40 -16.84 1.12
N SER A 243 25.86 -17.90 0.46
CA SER A 243 25.11 -18.54 -0.64
C SER A 243 24.02 -19.46 -0.09
N ARG A 244 22.82 -18.89 0.13
CA ARG A 244 21.62 -19.53 0.67
C ARG A 244 20.39 -19.18 -0.17
N HIS A 245 20.36 -19.70 -1.40
CA HIS A 245 19.34 -19.43 -2.42
C HIS A 245 17.91 -19.74 -1.98
N CYS A 246 16.93 -19.04 -2.56
CA CYS A 246 15.49 -19.26 -2.34
C CYS A 246 14.81 -19.86 -3.57
N ASN A 247 14.35 -21.11 -3.48
CA ASN A 247 13.60 -21.73 -4.58
C ASN A 247 12.07 -21.77 -4.32
N ALA A 248 11.63 -21.32 -3.14
CA ALA A 248 10.24 -21.46 -2.67
C ALA A 248 9.57 -20.10 -2.40
N TRP A 249 10.12 -19.01 -2.94
CA TRP A 249 9.54 -17.67 -2.80
C TRP A 249 8.17 -17.60 -3.46
N ARG A 250 7.21 -16.95 -2.79
CA ARG A 250 5.85 -16.74 -3.27
C ARG A 250 5.67 -15.28 -3.67
N PRO A 251 5.61 -14.98 -4.99
CA PRO A 251 5.33 -13.63 -5.49
C PRO A 251 4.03 -13.07 -4.91
N GLY A 252 3.98 -11.76 -4.66
CA GLY A 252 2.86 -11.07 -4.02
C GLY A 252 2.55 -11.45 -2.56
N ILE A 253 3.32 -12.36 -1.95
CA ILE A 253 3.11 -12.83 -0.57
C ILE A 253 4.36 -12.66 0.30
N ASP A 254 5.53 -13.08 -0.20
CA ASP A 254 6.77 -13.02 0.55
C ASP A 254 7.47 -11.66 0.43
N GLY A 255 8.13 -11.22 1.50
CA GLY A 255 8.81 -9.92 1.61
C GLY A 255 10.03 -9.98 2.54
N LEU A 256 10.48 -8.83 3.07
CA LEU A 256 11.62 -8.73 3.97
C LEU A 256 11.39 -9.54 5.25
N GLN A 257 10.15 -9.66 5.72
CA GLN A 257 9.79 -10.57 6.81
C GLN A 257 10.28 -12.00 6.54
N THR A 258 9.97 -12.54 5.36
CA THR A 258 10.38 -13.89 4.94
C THR A 258 11.91 -13.96 4.82
N MET A 259 12.54 -12.91 4.31
CA MET A 259 14.00 -12.87 4.19
C MET A 259 14.70 -12.82 5.55
N VAL A 260 14.23 -12.02 6.51
CA VAL A 260 14.75 -11.97 7.88
C VAL A 260 14.64 -13.33 8.56
N ALA A 261 13.50 -14.02 8.42
CA ALA A 261 13.33 -15.37 8.95
C ALA A 261 14.34 -16.37 8.32
N ARG A 262 14.59 -16.25 7.00
CA ARG A 262 15.60 -17.07 6.31
C ARG A 262 17.01 -16.79 6.81
N VAL A 263 17.36 -15.54 7.05
CA VAL A 263 18.67 -15.15 7.61
C VAL A 263 18.88 -15.77 8.98
N ARG A 264 17.91 -15.63 9.90
CA ARG A 264 17.98 -16.24 11.24
C ARG A 264 18.24 -17.74 11.15
N ARG A 265 17.41 -18.44 10.36
CA ARG A 265 17.54 -19.89 10.16
C ARG A 265 18.90 -20.27 9.56
N ALA A 266 19.39 -19.52 8.58
CA ALA A 266 20.69 -19.81 7.96
C ALA A 266 21.86 -19.67 8.95
N LEU A 267 21.80 -18.68 9.85
CA LEU A 267 22.79 -18.48 10.92
C LEU A 267 22.68 -19.60 11.98
N GLU A 268 21.48 -19.99 12.36
CA GLU A 268 21.20 -21.11 13.29
C GLU A 268 21.63 -22.48 12.76
N GLU A 269 21.56 -22.72 11.45
CA GLU A 269 21.94 -23.98 10.82
C GLU A 269 23.40 -24.00 10.30
N ALA A 270 24.10 -22.86 10.36
CA ALA A 270 25.48 -22.71 9.90
C ALA A 270 26.43 -23.75 10.52
N ARG A 271 27.28 -24.35 9.67
CA ARG A 271 28.29 -25.35 10.03
C ARG A 271 29.50 -25.23 9.10
N ALA A 272 30.62 -25.82 9.50
CA ALA A 272 31.87 -25.84 8.74
C ALA A 272 31.74 -26.59 7.40
#